data_AF-A0A9D9VFK1-F1
#
_entry.id   AF-A0A9D9VFK1-F1
#
_cell.length_a   1.000
_cell.length_b   1.000
_cell.length_c   1.000
_cell.angle_alpha   90.00
_cell.angle_beta   90.00
_cell.angle_gamma   90.00
#
_symmetry.space_group_name_H-M   'P 1'
#
loop_
_entity.id
_entity.type
_entity.pdbx_description
1 polymer ?
#
loop_
_entity_poly.entity_id
_entity_poly.type
_entity_poly.pdbx_seq_one_letter_code
_entity_poly.pdbx_strand_id
1 'polypeptide(L)'
;MIEKLEKFGYKKVFYLLLALWFVFNIFQALLMDVISDEAYYGLWGKHLDWGYYDHPPMVALLVKISSLLFNGNLGIRFMTLLLQPITLFVIWRTIDYEKPDVKKVITFFIISASLIFLTAKAADIILMPFTVTLLLSYHIIHPTFSRSIP
;
A
#
# COMPACT_ATOMS: atom_id res chain seq x y z
N MET A 1 2.70 -7.69 -26.95
CA MET A 1 2.94 -6.68 -25.88
C MET A 1 3.78 -7.25 -24.74
N ILE A 2 3.40 -8.40 -24.16
CA ILE A 2 4.13 -9.05 -23.05
C ILE A 2 5.56 -9.47 -23.44
N GLU A 3 5.76 -10.01 -24.65
CA GLU A 3 7.10 -10.38 -25.17
C GLU A 3 8.08 -9.20 -25.23
N LYS A 4 7.58 -7.96 -25.45
CA LYS A 4 8.43 -6.77 -25.39
C LYS A 4 8.86 -6.48 -23.96
N LEU A 5 7.99 -6.69 -22.97
CA LEU A 5 8.26 -6.48 -21.55
C LEU A 5 9.19 -7.54 -20.96
N GLU A 6 9.11 -8.79 -21.44
CA GLU A 6 10.02 -9.87 -21.06
C GLU A 6 11.49 -9.52 -21.37
N LYS A 7 11.75 -8.81 -22.47
CA LYS A 7 13.11 -8.31 -22.81
C LYS A 7 13.67 -7.30 -21.79
N PHE A 8 12.82 -6.56 -21.08
CA PHE A 8 13.25 -5.61 -20.05
C PHE A 8 13.55 -6.28 -18.69
N GLY A 9 13.00 -7.49 -18.47
CA GLY A 9 13.13 -8.25 -17.23
C GLY A 9 12.13 -7.85 -16.15
N TYR A 10 11.72 -8.83 -15.33
CA TYR A 10 10.64 -8.69 -14.35
C TYR A 10 10.87 -7.58 -13.32
N LYS A 11 12.13 -7.34 -12.89
CA LYS A 11 12.45 -6.30 -11.90
C LYS A 11 12.12 -4.90 -12.41
N LYS A 12 12.49 -4.59 -13.66
CA LYS A 12 12.21 -3.28 -14.26
C LYS A 12 10.71 -3.09 -14.44
N VAL A 13 10.00 -4.13 -14.91
CA VAL A 13 8.54 -4.10 -15.04
C VAL A 13 7.88 -3.90 -13.68
N PHE A 14 8.35 -4.58 -12.63
CA PHE A 14 7.83 -4.44 -11.27
C PHE A 14 7.96 -3.00 -10.76
N TYR A 15 9.15 -2.40 -10.82
CA TYR A 15 9.34 -1.02 -10.37
C TYR A 15 8.59 0.00 -11.23
N LEU A 16 8.46 -0.25 -12.54
CA LEU A 16 7.65 0.59 -13.42
C LEU A 16 6.17 0.56 -13.01
N LEU A 17 5.60 -0.63 -12.80
CA LEU A 17 4.21 -0.77 -12.35
C LEU A 17 4.00 -0.17 -10.95
N LEU A 18 4.96 -0.33 -10.05
CA LEU A 18 4.91 0.27 -8.71
C LEU A 18 4.94 1.80 -8.77
N ALA A 19 5.76 2.38 -9.65
CA ALA A 19 5.81 3.82 -9.86
C ALA A 19 4.52 4.35 -10.51
N LEU A 20 4.02 3.67 -11.54
CA LEU A 20 2.75 4.02 -12.19
C LEU A 20 1.58 3.96 -11.19
N TRP A 21 1.57 2.93 -10.34
CA TRP A 21 0.61 2.78 -9.26
C TRP A 21 0.63 3.99 -8.32
N PHE A 22 1.81 4.37 -7.82
CA PHE A 22 1.94 5.50 -6.90
C PHE A 22 1.53 6.83 -7.56
N VAL A 23 1.97 7.08 -8.79
CA VAL A 23 1.62 8.29 -9.54
C VAL A 23 0.11 8.38 -9.78
N PHE A 24 -0.53 7.29 -10.19
CA PHE A 24 -1.98 7.25 -10.39
C PHE A 24 -2.75 7.60 -9.11
N ASN A 25 -2.33 7.06 -7.97
CA ASN A 25 -2.96 7.34 -6.68
C ASN A 25 -2.74 8.80 -6.23
N ILE A 26 -1.59 9.42 -6.52
CA ILE A 26 -1.38 10.86 -6.29
C ILE A 26 -2.36 11.69 -7.13
N PHE A 27 -2.49 11.36 -8.43
CA PHE A 27 -3.44 12.04 -9.31
C PHE A 27 -4.87 11.92 -8.79
N GLN A 28 -5.28 10.72 -8.38
CA GLN A 28 -6.59 10.49 -7.76
C GLN A 28 -6.78 11.35 -6.51
N ALA A 29 -5.80 11.37 -5.60
CA ALA A 29 -5.89 12.10 -4.34
C ALA A 29 -5.95 13.62 -4.51
N LEU A 30 -5.36 14.14 -5.59
CA LEU A 30 -5.41 15.56 -5.94
C LEU A 30 -6.75 15.95 -6.56
N LEU A 31 -7.32 15.10 -7.40
CA LEU A 31 -8.52 15.40 -8.19
C LEU A 31 -9.82 15.08 -7.45
N MET A 32 -9.81 14.08 -6.56
CA MET A 32 -11.00 13.69 -5.80
C MET A 32 -11.12 14.52 -4.54
N ASP A 33 -12.33 15.03 -4.30
CA ASP A 33 -12.66 15.71 -3.06
C ASP A 33 -12.60 14.77 -1.85
N VAL A 34 -12.41 15.37 -0.69
CA VAL A 34 -12.39 14.65 0.60
C VAL A 34 -13.82 14.24 0.95
N ILE A 35 -14.03 12.95 1.16
CA ILE A 35 -15.33 12.43 1.59
C ILE A 35 -15.48 12.51 3.11
N SER A 36 -16.71 12.41 3.62
CA SER A 36 -17.02 12.57 5.06
C SER A 36 -16.16 11.72 5.99
N ASP A 37 -15.91 10.45 5.63
CA ASP A 37 -15.09 9.52 6.42
C ASP A 37 -13.63 10.02 6.54
N GLU A 38 -13.08 10.59 5.46
CA GLU A 38 -11.71 11.11 5.45
C GLU A 38 -11.59 12.46 6.16
N ALA A 39 -12.65 13.28 6.11
CA ALA A 39 -12.71 14.51 6.88
C ALA A 39 -12.66 14.22 8.40
N TYR A 40 -13.26 13.11 8.82
CA TYR A 40 -13.20 12.64 10.20
C TYR A 40 -11.76 12.27 10.61
N TYR A 41 -11.03 11.52 9.77
CA TYR A 41 -9.60 11.25 10.00
C TYR A 41 -8.74 12.52 9.99
N GLY A 42 -9.08 13.49 9.13
CA GLY A 42 -8.50 14.83 9.12
C GLY A 42 -8.62 15.55 10.46
N LEU A 43 -9.78 15.44 11.13
CA LEU A 43 -10.01 16.03 12.45
C LEU A 43 -9.17 15.35 13.53
N TRP A 44 -9.07 14.03 13.51
CA TRP A 44 -8.21 13.28 14.43
C TRP A 44 -6.74 13.68 14.31
N GLY A 45 -6.24 13.91 13.09
CA GLY A 45 -4.89 14.44 12.89
C GLY A 45 -4.66 15.80 13.57
N LYS A 46 -5.70 16.62 13.74
CA LYS A 46 -5.61 17.88 14.51
C LYS A 46 -5.63 17.65 16.02
N HIS A 47 -6.39 16.66 16.48
CA HIS A 47 -6.56 16.32 17.89
C HIS A 47 -6.06 14.90 18.15
N LEU A 48 -4.73 14.76 18.27
CA LEU A 48 -4.09 13.49 18.59
C LEU A 48 -4.56 13.01 19.97
N ASP A 49 -5.08 11.79 20.01
CA ASP A 49 -5.47 11.09 21.23
C ASP A 49 -4.88 9.67 21.19
N TRP A 50 -4.85 8.98 22.32
CA TRP A 50 -4.35 7.61 22.46
C TRP A 50 -5.30 6.55 21.90
N GLY A 51 -6.54 6.93 21.58
CA GLY A 51 -7.50 6.06 20.92
C GLY A 51 -8.70 6.86 20.42
N TYR A 52 -9.26 6.43 19.29
CA TYR A 52 -10.48 6.98 18.74
C TYR A 52 -11.61 5.95 18.81
N TYR A 53 -12.84 6.39 18.60
CA TYR A 53 -14.05 5.60 18.78
C TYR A 53 -14.01 4.24 18.06
N ASP A 54 -13.39 4.17 16.88
CA ASP A 54 -13.35 3.00 16.00
C ASP A 54 -11.93 2.65 15.49
N HIS A 55 -10.89 3.44 15.80
CA HIS A 55 -9.55 3.23 15.25
C HIS A 55 -8.39 3.52 16.22
N PRO A 56 -7.25 2.83 16.05
CA PRO A 56 -6.04 3.11 16.82
C PRO A 56 -5.42 4.48 16.47
N PRO A 57 -4.61 5.05 17.37
CA PRO A 57 -4.06 6.41 17.23
C PRO A 57 -3.13 6.58 16.01
N MET A 58 -2.63 5.48 15.46
CA MET A 58 -1.73 5.49 14.30
C MET A 58 -2.36 6.16 13.08
N VAL A 59 -3.68 6.04 12.90
CA VAL A 59 -4.38 6.69 11.78
C VAL A 59 -4.22 8.20 11.85
N ALA A 60 -4.51 8.77 13.02
CA ALA A 60 -4.39 10.20 13.26
C ALA A 60 -2.95 10.70 13.18
N LEU A 61 -1.98 9.90 13.64
CA LEU A 61 -0.56 10.24 13.55
C LEU A 61 -0.10 10.36 12.09
N LEU A 62 -0.47 9.43 11.22
CA LEU A 62 -0.12 9.47 9.80
C LEU A 62 -0.79 10.64 9.08
N VAL A 63 -2.04 10.96 9.43
CA VAL A 63 -2.72 12.16 8.92
C VAL A 63 -2.01 13.42 9.42
N LYS A 64 -1.60 13.47 10.70
CA LYS A 64 -0.83 14.60 11.23
C LYS A 64 0.47 14.79 10.47
N ILE A 65 1.25 13.74 10.25
CA ILE A 65 2.49 13.81 9.46
C ILE A 65 2.21 14.27 8.03
N SER A 66 1.15 13.76 7.40
CA SER A 66 0.72 14.20 6.06
C SER A 66 0.42 15.70 6.02
N SER A 67 -0.30 16.21 7.03
CA SER A 67 -0.70 17.61 7.14
C SER A 67 0.46 18.57 7.45
N LEU A 68 1.59 18.05 7.97
CA LEU A 68 2.82 18.82 8.14
C LEU A 68 3.58 19.01 6.82
N LEU A 69 3.40 18.09 5.86
CA LEU A 69 4.09 18.12 4.56
C LEU A 69 3.25 18.79 3.47
N PHE A 70 1.93 18.60 3.50
CA PHE A 70 1.02 19.08 2.47
C PHE A 70 -0.26 19.68 3.07
N ASN A 71 -0.87 20.59 2.32
CA ASN A 71 -2.18 21.17 2.64
C ASN A 71 -3.28 20.53 1.78
N GLY A 72 -4.55 20.71 2.20
CA GLY A 72 -5.71 20.21 1.45
C GLY A 72 -5.79 18.68 1.41
N ASN A 73 -6.20 18.13 0.26
CA ASN A 73 -6.48 16.70 0.10
C ASN A 73 -5.25 15.82 0.37
N LEU A 74 -4.06 16.26 -0.06
CA LEU A 74 -2.81 15.55 0.22
C LEU A 74 -2.42 15.59 1.69
N GLY A 75 -2.81 16.62 2.43
CA GLY A 75 -2.58 16.71 3.87
C GLY A 75 -3.29 15.62 4.67
N ILE A 76 -4.30 14.97 4.10
CA ILE A 76 -5.00 13.84 4.73
C ILE A 76 -4.47 12.49 4.22
N ARG A 77 -4.13 12.41 2.93
CA ARG A 77 -3.87 11.14 2.24
C ARG A 77 -2.38 10.81 2.04
N PHE A 78 -1.47 11.78 2.10
CA PHE A 78 -0.10 11.57 1.58
C PHE A 78 0.66 10.38 2.21
N MET A 79 0.62 10.23 3.53
CA MET A 79 1.26 9.07 4.20
C MET A 79 0.61 7.74 3.80
N THR A 80 -0.71 7.69 3.63
CA THR A 80 -1.38 6.46 3.20
C THR A 80 -1.05 6.11 1.76
N LEU A 81 -0.93 7.12 0.89
CA LEU A 81 -0.44 6.96 -0.48
C LEU A 81 0.99 6.40 -0.54
N LEU A 82 1.86 6.81 0.39
CA LEU A 82 3.24 6.35 0.47
C LEU A 82 3.35 4.92 1.01
N LEU A 83 2.54 4.56 2.00
CA LEU A 83 2.56 3.23 2.61
C LEU A 83 2.04 2.14 1.67
N GLN A 84 1.17 2.48 0.73
CA GLN A 84 0.59 1.53 -0.20
C GLN A 84 1.63 0.84 -1.13
N PRO A 85 2.51 1.54 -1.87
CA PRO A 85 3.56 0.90 -2.67
C PRO A 85 4.58 0.15 -1.80
N ILE A 86 4.87 0.63 -0.57
CA ILE A 86 5.73 -0.10 0.38
C ILE A 86 5.09 -1.45 0.72
N THR A 87 3.79 -1.47 0.98
CA THR A 87 3.03 -2.70 1.28
C THR A 87 3.08 -3.67 0.10
N LEU A 88 2.83 -3.20 -1.13
CA LEU A 88 2.93 -4.04 -2.33
C LEU A 88 4.34 -4.62 -2.51
N PHE A 89 5.38 -3.83 -2.24
CA PHE A 89 6.75 -4.30 -2.27
C PHE A 89 7.01 -5.40 -1.24
N VAL A 90 6.54 -5.21 0.00
CA VAL A 90 6.72 -6.21 1.05
C VAL A 90 5.95 -7.50 0.74
N ILE A 91 4.70 -7.42 0.27
CA ILE A 91 3.94 -8.60 -0.16
C ILE A 91 4.69 -9.36 -1.26
N TRP A 92 5.18 -8.65 -2.28
CA TRP A 92 5.95 -9.27 -3.36
C TRP A 92 7.20 -10.01 -2.84
N ARG A 93 7.85 -9.48 -1.80
CA ARG A 93 9.00 -10.13 -1.16
C ARG A 93 8.60 -11.37 -0.36
N THR A 94 7.38 -11.43 0.18
CA THR A 94 6.86 -12.57 0.96
C THR A 94 6.38 -13.73 0.09
N ILE A 95 6.02 -13.51 -1.19
CA ILE A 95 5.46 -14.57 -2.06
C ILE A 95 6.50 -15.62 -2.51
N ASP A 96 7.78 -15.45 -2.20
CA ASP A 96 8.83 -16.48 -2.33
C ASP A 96 8.85 -17.26 -3.67
N TYR A 97 8.69 -16.53 -4.78
CA TYR A 97 8.68 -17.14 -6.12
C TYR A 97 10.04 -17.76 -6.49
N GLU A 98 10.08 -19.07 -6.73
CA GLU A 98 11.30 -19.78 -7.18
C GLU A 98 11.90 -19.18 -8.47
N LYS A 99 11.03 -18.82 -9.42
CA LYS A 99 11.38 -18.17 -10.69
C LYS A 99 10.38 -17.05 -10.98
N PRO A 100 10.69 -15.79 -10.62
CA PRO A 100 9.84 -14.65 -10.94
C PRO A 100 9.88 -14.37 -12.44
N ASP A 101 8.71 -14.14 -13.02
CA ASP A 101 8.54 -13.80 -14.44
C ASP A 101 7.64 -12.56 -14.57
N VAL A 102 7.71 -11.88 -15.71
CA VAL A 102 6.89 -10.71 -16.05
C VAL A 102 5.40 -11.03 -15.92
N LYS A 103 4.98 -12.23 -16.34
CA LYS A 103 3.58 -12.64 -16.21
C LYS A 103 3.13 -12.68 -14.74
N LYS A 104 3.95 -13.22 -13.84
CA LYS A 104 3.65 -13.25 -12.40
C LYS A 104 3.60 -11.85 -11.79
N VAL A 105 4.50 -10.96 -12.21
CA VAL A 105 4.46 -9.55 -11.80
C VAL A 105 3.15 -8.89 -12.25
N ILE A 106 2.75 -9.06 -13.51
CA ILE A 106 1.51 -8.48 -14.04
C ILE A 106 0.31 -9.05 -13.28
N THR A 107 0.23 -10.37 -13.10
CA THR A 107 -0.84 -11.02 -12.34
C THR A 107 -0.91 -10.52 -10.90
N PHE A 108 0.24 -10.34 -10.24
CA PHE A 108 0.32 -9.78 -8.89
C PHE A 108 -0.30 -8.38 -8.82
N PHE A 109 0.03 -7.49 -9.76
CA PHE A 109 -0.55 -6.14 -9.79
C PHE A 109 -2.03 -6.15 -10.16
N ILE A 110 -2.48 -7.06 -11.03
CA ILE A 110 -3.92 -7.21 -11.36
C ILE A 110 -4.71 -7.64 -10.11
N ILE A 111 -4.25 -8.67 -9.40
CA ILE A 111 -4.90 -9.14 -8.16
C ILE A 111 -4.89 -8.04 -7.11
N SER A 112 -3.76 -7.35 -6.95
CA SER A 112 -3.62 -6.24 -6.00
C SER A 112 -4.55 -5.07 -6.35
N ALA A 113 -4.73 -4.78 -7.64
CA ALA A 113 -5.67 -3.77 -8.13
C ALA A 113 -7.12 -4.08 -7.72
N SER A 114 -7.53 -5.34 -7.83
CA SER A 114 -8.87 -5.78 -7.43
C SER A 114 -9.12 -5.61 -5.92
N LEU A 115 -8.10 -5.84 -5.09
CA LEU A 115 -8.23 -5.71 -3.63
C LEU A 115 -8.24 -4.25 -3.17
N ILE A 116 -7.44 -3.39 -3.80
CA ILE A 116 -7.30 -2.00 -3.36
C ILE A 116 -8.45 -1.10 -3.85
N PHE A 117 -9.09 -1.42 -4.98
CA PHE A 117 -10.29 -0.70 -5.43
C PHE A 117 -11.48 -0.90 -4.47
N LEU A 118 -11.50 -1.99 -3.70
CA LEU A 118 -12.52 -2.28 -2.69
C LEU A 118 -12.27 -1.57 -1.34
N THR A 119 -11.03 -1.09 -1.09
CA THR A 119 -10.59 -0.57 0.21
C THR A 119 -10.20 0.90 0.17
N ALA A 120 -10.79 1.70 -0.72
CA ALA A 120 -10.59 3.16 -0.83
C ALA A 120 -10.99 3.98 0.41
N LYS A 121 -11.13 3.33 1.58
CA LYS A 121 -11.30 3.95 2.89
C LYS A 121 -9.93 3.97 3.58
N ALA A 122 -9.47 5.18 3.94
CA ALA A 122 -8.13 5.44 4.46
C ALA A 122 -7.73 4.59 5.69
N ALA A 123 -8.69 4.06 6.45
CA ALA A 123 -8.43 3.20 7.61
C ALA A 123 -7.80 1.84 7.27
N ASP A 124 -8.30 1.13 6.26
CA ASP A 124 -7.82 -0.22 5.93
C ASP A 124 -6.39 -0.19 5.36
N ILE A 125 -6.07 0.89 4.63
CA ILE A 125 -4.74 1.14 4.03
C ILE A 125 -3.68 1.35 5.10
N ILE A 126 -4.05 1.80 6.30
CA ILE A 126 -3.12 2.05 7.41
C ILE A 126 -2.80 0.77 8.18
N LEU A 127 -3.73 -0.19 8.24
CA LEU A 127 -3.52 -1.45 8.93
C LEU A 127 -2.70 -2.45 8.09
N MET A 128 -2.89 -2.46 6.77
CA MET A 128 -2.24 -3.41 5.86
C MET A 128 -0.69 -3.46 5.93
N PRO A 129 0.05 -2.34 6.05
CA PRO A 129 1.50 -2.37 6.20
C PRO A 129 1.96 -3.15 7.44
N PHE A 130 1.23 -3.05 8.56
CA PHE A 130 1.57 -3.75 9.79
C PHE A 130 1.35 -5.25 9.65
N THR A 131 0.19 -5.65 9.10
CA THR A 131 -0.11 -7.06 8.83
C THR A 131 0.92 -7.68 7.90
N VAL A 132 1.29 -6.97 6.84
CA VAL A 132 2.25 -7.45 5.85
C VAL A 132 3.67 -7.51 6.43
N THR A 133 4.06 -6.54 7.27
CA THR A 133 5.36 -6.58 7.97
C THR A 133 5.42 -7.71 8.99
N LEU A 134 4.31 -7.98 9.70
CA LEU A 134 4.19 -9.14 10.57
C LEU A 134 4.35 -10.43 9.78
N LEU A 135 3.67 -10.58 8.65
CA LEU A 135 3.81 -11.74 7.77
C LEU A 135 5.25 -11.91 7.25
N LEU A 136 5.90 -10.80 6.88
CA LEU A 136 7.31 -10.83 6.49
C LEU A 136 8.19 -11.29 7.67
N SER A 137 7.96 -10.79 8.87
CA SER A 137 8.73 -11.19 10.06
C SER A 137 8.55 -12.68 10.37
N TYR A 138 7.31 -13.19 10.27
CA TYR A 138 7.01 -14.60 10.42
C TYR A 138 7.73 -15.44 9.36
N HIS A 139 7.70 -15.00 8.10
CA HIS A 139 8.36 -15.69 7.00
C HIS A 139 9.90 -15.74 7.18
N ILE A 140 10.50 -14.65 7.66
CA ILE A 140 11.95 -14.60 7.97
C ILE A 140 12.30 -15.55 9.12
N ILE A 141 11.47 -15.62 10.17
CA ILE A 141 11.70 -16.49 11.33
C ILE A 141 11.46 -17.97 11.00
N HIS A 142 10.49 -18.27 10.14
CA HIS A 142 10.09 -19.63 9.77
C HIS A 142 10.22 -19.88 8.25
N PRO A 143 11.45 -19.99 7.72
CA PRO A 143 11.71 -20.15 6.29
C PRO A 143 11.27 -21.52 5.73
N THR A 144 10.94 -22.49 6.58
CA THR A 144 10.56 -23.86 6.18
C THR A 144 9.11 -24.00 5.75
N PHE A 145 8.23 -23.04 6.07
CA PHE A 145 6.79 -23.13 5.74
C PHE A 145 6.51 -22.98 4.24
N SER A 146 7.32 -22.23 3.48
CA SER A 146 7.12 -22.06 2.03
C SER A 146 7.60 -23.26 1.19
N ARG A 147 8.43 -24.14 1.76
CA ARG A 147 9.08 -25.26 1.03
C ARG A 147 8.44 -26.62 1.29
N SER A 148 7.44 -26.69 2.17
CA SER A 148 6.84 -27.96 2.62
C SER A 148 5.51 -28.29 1.95
N ILE A 149 5.04 -27.49 0.99
CA ILE A 149 3.85 -27.82 0.20
C ILE A 149 4.34 -28.56 -1.06
N PRO A 150 4.11 -29.88 -1.18
CA PRO A 150 4.51 -30.66 -2.34
C PRO A 150 3.71 -30.30 -3.61
#